data_AF-A0A815ERE9-F1
#
_entry.id   AF-A0A815ERE9-F1
#
_cell.length_a   1.000
_cell.length_b   1.000
_cell.length_c   1.000
_cell.angle_alpha   90.00
_cell.angle_beta   90.00
_cell.angle_gamma   90.00
#
_symmetry.space_group_name_H-M   'P 1'
#
loop_
_entity.id
_entity.type
_entity.pdbx_description
1 polymer ?
#
loop_
_entity_poly.entity_id
_entity_poly.type
_entity_poly.pdbx_seq_one_letter_code
_entity_poly.pdbx_strand_id
1 'polypeptide(L)'
;MSTLVTVRQTTTTTTSTTTAINTNNNMTTTNGQISMHSYGITPPITMKGPDPSDIIATDDLEESLRSYDYFESDAELALRVDVMSKLDGLVQKWIRDVSIAKNIPIETADTVTGRVHTFGSYRLGVHSKGGDIDTLLIAPRHIDRTDFFTTFIEV
;
A
#
# COMPACT_ATOMS: atom_id res chain seq x y z
N MET A 1 8.17 10.67 30.31
CA MET A 1 6.76 10.68 29.87
C MET A 1 6.75 10.66 28.36
N SER A 2 6.94 9.48 27.78
CA SER A 2 7.05 9.29 26.32
C SER A 2 5.71 8.82 25.78
N THR A 3 5.18 9.55 24.81
CA THR A 3 3.86 9.36 24.23
C THR A 3 3.85 8.09 23.37
N LEU A 4 2.94 7.15 23.68
CA LEU A 4 2.66 5.96 22.87
C LEU A 4 2.13 6.40 21.50
N VAL A 5 2.90 6.18 20.44
CA VAL A 5 2.42 6.28 19.07
C VAL A 5 1.81 4.93 18.71
N THR A 6 0.49 4.82 18.86
CA THR A 6 -0.28 3.71 18.30
C THR A 6 -0.29 3.87 16.78
N VAL A 7 0.30 2.92 16.03
CA VAL A 7 0.12 2.81 14.58
C VAL A 7 -1.31 2.31 14.33
N ARG A 8 -2.28 3.22 14.44
CA ARG A 8 -3.59 3.04 13.82
C ARG A 8 -3.42 3.35 12.34
N GLN A 9 -3.88 2.45 11.47
CA GLN A 9 -4.08 2.74 10.06
C GLN A 9 -4.79 4.10 9.93
N THR A 10 -4.10 5.09 9.37
CA THR A 10 -4.67 6.39 9.05
C THR A 10 -5.60 6.23 7.84
N THR A 11 -6.89 6.06 8.10
CA THR A 11 -7.94 6.47 7.17
C THR A 11 -8.06 7.99 7.23
N THR A 12 -8.00 8.62 6.06
CA THR A 12 -8.10 10.08 5.86
C THR A 12 -9.45 10.61 6.37
N THR A 13 -9.45 11.54 7.33
CA THR A 13 -10.67 12.19 7.85
C THR A 13 -10.85 13.57 7.21
N THR A 14 -11.87 13.73 6.38
CA THR A 14 -12.48 15.03 6.07
C THR A 14 -13.42 15.41 7.21
N THR A 15 -13.23 16.59 7.78
CA THR A 15 -13.95 17.14 8.93
C THR A 15 -15.46 17.28 8.69
N SER A 16 -16.26 16.52 9.45
CA SER A 16 -17.67 16.82 9.74
C SER A 16 -18.03 16.30 11.15
N THR A 17 -18.47 17.22 11.99
CA THR A 17 -19.10 17.15 13.32
C THR A 17 -19.57 15.77 13.82
N THR A 18 -19.08 15.36 14.99
CA THR A 18 -19.41 14.10 15.68
C THR A 18 -20.83 14.12 16.27
N THR A 19 -21.75 13.40 15.61
CA THR A 19 -22.82 12.64 16.26
C THR A 19 -22.42 11.16 16.18
N ALA A 20 -22.59 10.42 17.27
CA ALA A 20 -22.19 9.02 17.43
C ALA A 20 -22.43 8.14 16.18
N ILE A 21 -21.37 7.54 15.62
CA ILE A 21 -21.49 6.59 14.52
C ILE A 21 -21.44 5.17 15.08
N ASN A 22 -22.65 4.65 15.19
CA ASN A 22 -23.03 3.26 15.28
C ASN A 22 -22.34 2.44 14.17
N THR A 23 -21.86 1.24 14.48
CA THR A 23 -21.29 0.28 13.54
C THR A 23 -22.36 -0.21 12.56
N ASN A 24 -22.68 0.61 11.55
CA ASN A 24 -23.60 0.24 10.49
C ASN A 24 -22.82 -0.45 9.39
N ASN A 25 -22.92 -1.78 9.41
CA ASN A 25 -22.62 -2.67 8.29
C ASN A 25 -23.17 -2.05 6.99
N ASN A 26 -22.32 -1.90 5.96
CA ASN A 26 -22.75 -1.51 4.63
C ASN A 26 -23.64 -2.61 4.04
N MET A 27 -24.93 -2.47 4.28
CA MET A 27 -26.00 -3.35 3.81
C MET A 27 -26.42 -2.89 2.41
N THR A 28 -25.83 -3.46 1.36
CA THR A 28 -26.33 -3.25 -0.01
C THR A 28 -27.56 -4.11 -0.21
N THR A 29 -28.74 -3.51 -0.07
CA THR A 29 -30.03 -4.18 -0.30
C THR A 29 -30.33 -4.26 -1.80
N THR A 30 -30.20 -5.46 -2.38
CA THR A 30 -30.94 -5.84 -3.59
C THR A 30 -31.85 -7.01 -3.20
N ASN A 31 -33.16 -6.81 -3.32
CA ASN A 31 -34.21 -7.82 -3.09
C ASN A 31 -34.19 -8.54 -1.73
N GLY A 32 -34.16 -7.81 -0.61
CA GLY A 32 -34.56 -8.34 0.70
C GLY A 32 -33.67 -9.42 1.32
N GLN A 33 -32.51 -9.74 0.72
CA GLN A 33 -31.51 -10.62 1.32
C GLN A 33 -30.29 -9.80 1.77
N ILE A 34 -29.99 -9.85 3.07
CA ILE A 34 -28.73 -9.33 3.62
C ILE A 34 -27.62 -10.27 3.17
N SER A 35 -26.87 -9.89 2.13
CA SER A 35 -25.65 -10.59 1.76
C SER A 35 -24.58 -10.26 2.81
N MET A 36 -24.41 -11.16 3.78
CA MET A 36 -23.25 -11.14 4.68
C MET A 36 -21.99 -11.26 3.82
N HIS A 37 -21.11 -10.26 3.88
CA HIS A 37 -19.84 -10.31 3.17
C HIS A 37 -18.98 -11.44 3.77
N SER A 38 -18.87 -12.55 3.04
CA SER A 38 -18.07 -13.70 3.44
C SER A 38 -16.66 -13.58 2.85
N TYR A 39 -15.65 -13.76 3.68
CA TYR A 39 -14.27 -13.92 3.24
C TYR A 39 -14.00 -15.41 3.01
N GLY A 40 -13.69 -15.78 1.76
CA GLY A 40 -13.45 -17.18 1.37
C GLY A 40 -14.69 -17.91 0.85
N ILE A 41 -14.50 -19.19 0.45
CA ILE A 41 -15.52 -20.01 -0.22
C ILE A 41 -16.35 -20.89 0.73
N THR A 42 -15.95 -21.00 1.99
CA THR A 42 -16.65 -21.76 3.03
C THR A 42 -17.05 -20.86 4.20
N PRO A 43 -18.10 -21.21 4.96
CA PRO A 43 -18.45 -20.50 6.19
C PRO A 43 -17.31 -20.48 7.22
N PRO A 44 -17.25 -19.49 8.11
CA PRO A 44 -16.29 -19.42 9.19
C PRO A 44 -16.48 -20.58 10.19
N ILE A 45 -15.38 -21.11 10.71
CA ILE A 45 -15.42 -22.18 11.74
C ILE A 45 -15.98 -21.63 13.06
N THR A 46 -15.61 -20.40 13.41
CA THR A 46 -16.07 -19.71 14.62
C THR A 46 -16.21 -18.21 14.35
N MET A 47 -17.20 -17.60 14.97
CA MET A 47 -17.39 -16.14 15.02
C MET A 47 -17.08 -15.57 16.41
N LYS A 48 -16.53 -16.38 17.32
CA LYS A 48 -16.15 -15.95 18.68
C LYS A 48 -14.97 -14.99 18.59
N GLY A 49 -15.07 -13.83 19.25
CA GLY A 49 -13.96 -12.90 19.41
C GLY A 49 -12.90 -13.39 20.42
N PRO A 50 -11.79 -12.64 20.57
CA PRO A 50 -10.74 -12.98 21.52
C PRO A 50 -11.20 -12.84 22.97
N ASP A 51 -10.74 -13.73 23.84
CA ASP A 51 -10.88 -13.62 25.29
C ASP A 51 -9.79 -12.69 25.87
N PRO A 52 -9.94 -12.19 27.11
CA PRO A 52 -8.93 -11.31 27.71
C PRO A 52 -7.51 -11.91 27.76
N SER A 53 -7.38 -13.23 27.89
CA SER A 53 -6.08 -13.93 27.83
C SER A 53 -5.42 -13.87 26.46
N ASP A 54 -6.21 -13.87 25.38
CA ASP A 54 -5.70 -13.81 23.99
C ASP A 54 -5.13 -12.42 23.69
N ILE A 55 -5.73 -11.38 24.28
CA ILE A 55 -5.22 -10.01 24.18
C ILE A 55 -3.84 -9.90 24.83
N ILE A 56 -3.70 -10.43 26.07
CA ILE A 56 -2.41 -10.45 26.78
C ILE A 56 -1.36 -11.21 25.96
N ALA A 57 -1.70 -12.39 25.44
CA ALA A 57 -0.77 -13.17 24.62
C ALA A 57 -0.37 -12.46 23.30
N THR A 58 -1.26 -11.62 22.75
CA THR A 58 -0.96 -10.81 21.57
C THR A 58 0.03 -9.69 21.90
N ASP A 59 -0.14 -9.04 23.05
CA ASP A 59 0.78 -8.00 23.53
C ASP A 59 2.19 -8.58 23.80
N ASP A 60 2.26 -9.76 24.46
CA ASP A 60 3.53 -10.47 24.73
C ASP A 60 4.25 -10.87 23.43
N LEU A 61 3.50 -11.28 22.40
CA LEU A 61 4.03 -11.58 21.08
C LEU A 61 4.63 -10.33 20.42
N GLU A 62 3.92 -9.20 20.48
CA GLU A 62 4.40 -7.94 19.90
C GLU A 62 5.68 -7.46 20.60
N GLU A 63 5.74 -7.53 21.93
CA GLU A 63 6.95 -7.20 22.71
C GLU A 63 8.13 -8.09 22.32
N SER A 64 7.88 -9.40 22.16
CA SER A 64 8.90 -10.34 21.69
C SER A 64 9.43 -9.95 20.31
N LEU A 65 8.56 -9.61 19.35
CA LEU A 65 8.97 -9.17 18.00
C LEU A 65 9.78 -7.86 18.03
N ARG A 66 9.42 -6.92 18.91
CA ARG A 66 10.19 -5.70 19.13
C ARG A 66 11.59 -6.00 19.68
N SER A 67 11.72 -6.99 20.57
CA SER A 67 13.02 -7.39 21.11
C SER A 67 13.98 -7.96 20.04
N TYR A 68 13.46 -8.50 18.95
CA TYR A 68 14.22 -8.97 17.80
C TYR A 68 14.46 -7.89 16.73
N ASP A 69 14.13 -6.61 16.99
CA ASP A 69 14.28 -5.49 16.05
C ASP A 69 13.56 -5.77 14.70
N TYR A 70 12.42 -6.47 14.76
CA TYR A 70 11.67 -6.86 13.57
C TYR A 70 11.02 -5.65 12.86
N PHE A 71 10.46 -4.74 13.63
CA PHE A 71 9.73 -3.58 13.12
C PHE A 71 10.68 -2.46 12.69
N GLU A 72 10.39 -1.88 11.53
CA GLU A 72 11.15 -0.77 10.99
C GLU A 72 10.89 0.54 11.76
N SER A 73 11.87 1.44 11.81
CA SER A 73 11.69 2.76 12.41
C SER A 73 10.93 3.72 11.51
N ASP A 74 10.29 4.74 12.09
CA ASP A 74 9.60 5.79 11.32
C ASP A 74 10.53 6.51 10.33
N ALA A 75 11.81 6.66 10.67
CA ALA A 75 12.80 7.30 9.82
C ALA A 75 13.14 6.45 8.58
N GLU A 76 13.29 5.14 8.76
CA GLU A 76 13.50 4.18 7.66
C GLU A 76 12.26 4.10 6.76
N LEU A 77 11.06 4.07 7.35
CA LEU A 77 9.82 4.11 6.58
C LEU A 77 9.69 5.40 5.76
N ALA A 78 10.02 6.55 6.36
CA ALA A 78 10.03 7.84 5.66
C ALA A 78 11.03 7.85 4.50
N LEU A 79 12.21 7.25 4.69
CA LEU A 79 13.21 7.09 3.63
C LEU A 79 12.67 6.24 2.47
N ARG A 80 11.99 5.12 2.76
CA ARG A 80 11.36 4.29 1.71
C ARG A 80 10.32 5.06 0.92
N VAL A 81 9.48 5.86 1.60
CA VAL A 81 8.47 6.71 0.94
C VAL A 81 9.13 7.75 0.02
N ASP A 82 10.22 8.39 0.48
CA ASP A 82 10.98 9.36 -0.33
C ASP A 82 11.61 8.70 -1.57
N VAL A 83 12.22 7.53 -1.41
CA VAL A 83 12.77 6.74 -2.54
C VAL A 83 11.68 6.40 -3.55
N MET A 84 10.51 5.96 -3.09
CA MET A 84 9.39 5.65 -3.97
C MET A 84 8.87 6.88 -4.72
N SER A 85 8.84 8.05 -4.07
CA SER A 85 8.44 9.31 -4.72
C SER A 85 9.43 9.72 -5.81
N LYS A 86 10.74 9.57 -5.55
CA LYS A 86 11.79 9.83 -6.54
C LYS A 86 11.70 8.86 -7.73
N LEU A 87 11.51 7.57 -7.45
CA LEU A 87 11.36 6.55 -8.48
C LEU A 87 10.16 6.84 -9.39
N ASP A 88 9.01 7.23 -8.83
CA ASP A 88 7.85 7.63 -9.62
C ASP A 88 8.17 8.82 -10.53
N GLY A 89 8.84 9.86 -10.01
CA GLY A 89 9.29 11.01 -10.80
C GLY A 89 10.23 10.63 -11.95
N LEU A 90 11.19 9.73 -11.71
CA LEU A 90 12.09 9.21 -12.75
C LEU A 90 11.32 8.47 -13.84
N VAL A 91 10.36 7.63 -13.46
CA VAL A 91 9.50 6.89 -14.38
C VAL A 91 8.65 7.84 -15.24
N GLN A 92 8.04 8.88 -14.65
CA GLN A 92 7.24 9.84 -15.41
C GLN A 92 8.08 10.53 -16.48
N LYS A 93 9.26 11.01 -16.08
CA LYS A 93 10.19 11.67 -17.00
C LYS A 93 10.64 10.72 -18.11
N TRP A 94 11.05 9.51 -17.74
CA TRP A 94 11.51 8.51 -18.70
C TRP A 94 10.44 8.14 -19.73
N ILE A 95 9.20 7.91 -19.29
CA ILE A 95 8.08 7.58 -20.20
C ILE A 95 7.82 8.71 -21.17
N ARG A 96 7.86 9.97 -20.71
CA ARG A 96 7.72 11.14 -21.56
C ARG A 96 8.81 11.18 -22.63
N ASP A 97 10.07 11.00 -22.22
CA ASP A 97 11.22 11.09 -23.11
C ASP A 97 11.21 9.98 -24.17
N VAL A 98 10.90 8.73 -23.78
CA VAL A 98 10.73 7.61 -24.72
C VAL A 98 9.54 7.83 -25.66
N SER A 99 8.43 8.41 -25.17
CA SER A 99 7.27 8.72 -25.99
C SER A 99 7.63 9.71 -27.12
N ILE A 100 8.38 10.76 -26.80
CA ILE A 100 8.87 11.73 -27.80
C ILE A 100 9.82 11.06 -28.79
N ALA A 101 10.75 10.22 -28.32
CA ALA A 101 11.67 9.48 -29.18
C ALA A 101 10.96 8.53 -30.15
N LYS A 102 9.79 8.01 -29.77
CA LYS A 102 8.91 7.19 -30.61
C LYS A 102 7.95 8.01 -31.49
N ASN A 103 8.21 9.30 -31.68
CA ASN A 103 7.43 10.23 -32.50
C ASN A 103 5.98 10.45 -32.03
N ILE A 104 5.70 10.27 -30.74
CA ILE A 104 4.41 10.68 -30.16
C ILE A 104 4.43 12.21 -30.02
N PRO A 105 3.38 12.93 -30.45
CA PRO A 105 3.31 14.39 -30.30
C PRO A 105 3.53 14.82 -28.85
N ILE A 106 4.26 15.92 -28.64
CA ILE A 106 4.64 16.40 -27.30
C ILE A 106 3.41 16.59 -26.40
N GLU A 107 2.33 17.16 -26.94
CA GLU A 107 1.07 17.34 -26.19
C GLU A 107 0.49 16.01 -25.70
N THR A 108 0.64 14.94 -26.48
CA THR A 108 0.24 13.60 -26.06
C THR A 108 1.25 13.02 -25.07
N ALA A 109 2.56 13.16 -25.33
CA ALA A 109 3.61 12.67 -24.43
C ALA A 109 3.53 13.28 -23.02
N ASP A 110 3.11 14.54 -22.90
CA ASP A 110 2.92 15.24 -21.62
C ASP A 110 1.70 14.73 -20.82
N THR A 111 0.74 14.08 -21.48
CA THR A 111 -0.46 13.50 -20.84
C THR A 111 -0.33 12.00 -20.56
N VAL A 112 0.58 11.34 -21.27
CA VAL A 112 0.88 9.92 -21.09
C VAL A 112 1.75 9.74 -19.84
N THR A 113 1.30 8.88 -18.93
CA THR A 113 1.94 8.62 -17.64
C THR A 113 2.11 7.12 -17.41
N GLY A 114 3.11 6.75 -16.62
CA GLY A 114 3.22 5.41 -16.03
C GLY A 114 2.82 5.42 -14.58
N ARG A 115 2.81 4.25 -13.94
CA ARG A 115 2.67 4.15 -12.49
C ARG A 115 3.56 3.08 -11.91
N VAL A 116 4.21 3.42 -10.81
CA VAL A 116 4.93 2.44 -10.00
C VAL A 116 4.00 1.95 -8.89
N HIS A 117 3.80 0.64 -8.83
CA HIS A 117 3.02 -0.02 -7.79
C HIS A 117 3.93 -0.89 -6.94
N THR A 118 3.77 -0.80 -5.63
CA THR A 118 4.41 -1.74 -4.70
C THR A 118 3.58 -3.01 -4.57
N PHE A 119 4.26 -4.14 -4.44
CA PHE A 119 3.68 -5.42 -4.05
C PHE A 119 4.57 -6.08 -2.99
N GLY A 120 4.33 -7.35 -2.68
CA GLY A 120 5.15 -8.09 -1.71
C GLY A 120 4.98 -7.60 -0.26
N SER A 121 5.97 -7.93 0.57
CA SER A 121 5.93 -7.71 2.02
C SER A 121 5.78 -6.24 2.41
N TYR A 122 6.46 -5.34 1.68
CA TYR A 122 6.36 -3.90 1.89
C TYR A 122 4.94 -3.39 1.69
N ARG A 123 4.25 -3.84 0.62
CA ARG A 123 2.87 -3.44 0.37
C ARG A 123 1.90 -3.96 1.43
N LEU A 124 2.19 -5.12 2.01
CA LEU A 124 1.37 -5.72 3.06
C LEU A 124 1.66 -5.15 4.45
N GLY A 125 2.71 -4.34 4.62
CA GLY A 125 3.10 -3.76 5.90
C GLY A 125 3.70 -4.77 6.87
N VAL A 126 4.23 -5.89 6.35
CA VAL A 126 4.85 -6.97 7.14
C VAL A 126 6.33 -7.16 6.80
N HIS A 127 6.94 -6.23 6.06
CA HIS A 127 8.36 -6.28 5.77
C HIS A 127 9.17 -6.13 7.07
N SER A 128 10.23 -6.92 7.18
CA SER A 128 11.19 -6.76 8.26
C SER A 128 12.12 -5.58 7.97
N LYS A 129 12.81 -5.12 9.00
CA LYS A 129 13.95 -4.21 8.86
C LYS A 129 14.94 -4.74 7.80
N GLY A 130 15.37 -3.85 6.92
CA GLY A 130 16.27 -4.19 5.81
C GLY A 130 15.65 -5.02 4.67
N GLY A 131 14.34 -5.30 4.69
CA GLY A 131 13.68 -5.98 3.58
C GLY A 131 13.63 -5.12 2.31
N ASP A 132 13.50 -5.73 1.15
CA ASP A 132 13.44 -5.00 -0.12
C ASP A 132 12.07 -4.33 -0.38
N ILE A 133 12.01 -3.45 -1.38
CA ILE A 133 10.75 -2.93 -1.92
C ILE A 133 10.51 -3.55 -3.30
N ASP A 134 9.57 -4.48 -3.36
CA ASP A 134 9.11 -5.03 -4.63
C ASP A 134 8.23 -4.01 -5.36
N THR A 135 8.65 -3.62 -6.57
CA THR A 135 7.97 -2.61 -7.39
C THR A 135 7.66 -3.14 -8.79
N LEU A 136 6.46 -2.79 -9.29
CA LEU A 136 6.00 -3.06 -10.64
C LEU A 136 5.77 -1.73 -11.35
N LEU A 137 6.46 -1.53 -12.46
CA LEU A 137 6.19 -0.43 -13.37
C LEU A 137 5.10 -0.81 -14.37
N ILE A 138 4.00 -0.06 -14.35
CA ILE A 138 2.94 -0.11 -15.36
C ILE A 138 3.19 1.02 -16.35
N ALA A 139 3.48 0.67 -17.60
CA ALA A 139 3.77 1.61 -18.67
C ALA A 139 2.70 1.56 -19.78
N PRO A 140 2.53 2.65 -20.55
CA PRO A 140 1.69 2.68 -21.75
C PRO A 140 2.10 1.64 -22.80
N ARG A 141 1.18 1.29 -23.69
CA ARG A 141 1.36 0.22 -24.70
C ARG A 141 2.58 0.40 -25.60
N HIS A 142 2.97 1.63 -25.91
CA HIS A 142 4.11 1.93 -26.79
C HIS A 142 5.46 1.88 -26.08
N ILE A 143 5.51 1.65 -24.77
CA ILE A 143 6.75 1.44 -24.02
C ILE A 143 7.02 -0.06 -23.99
N ASP A 144 8.12 -0.46 -24.62
CA ASP A 144 8.50 -1.86 -24.73
C ASP A 144 9.40 -2.26 -23.56
N ARG A 145 9.40 -3.56 -23.23
CA ARG A 145 10.30 -4.10 -22.22
C ARG A 145 11.78 -3.87 -22.57
N THR A 146 12.12 -3.80 -23.86
CA THR A 146 13.47 -3.47 -24.30
C THR A 146 13.85 -2.04 -23.92
N ASP A 147 12.94 -1.07 -24.01
CA ASP A 147 13.21 0.32 -23.61
C ASP A 147 13.59 0.40 -22.13
N PHE A 148 12.91 -0.39 -21.29
CA PHE A 148 13.20 -0.47 -19.86
C PHE A 148 14.63 -0.99 -19.60
N PHE A 149 15.08 -2.03 -20.29
CA PHE A 149 16.42 -2.59 -20.08
C PHE A 149 17.55 -1.88 -20.85
N THR A 150 17.24 -0.85 -21.66
CA THR A 150 18.26 -0.08 -22.40
C THR A 150 18.30 1.37 -21.93
N THR A 151 17.19 2.08 -21.96
CA THR A 151 17.15 3.53 -21.73
C THR A 151 16.86 3.92 -20.29
N PHE A 152 16.11 3.10 -19.53
CA PHE A 152 15.80 3.42 -18.13
C PHE A 152 16.97 3.15 -17.18
N ILE A 153 17.81 2.15 -17.48
CA ILE A 153 18.98 1.80 -16.66
C ILE A 153 20.04 2.90 -16.68
N GLU A 154 20.08 3.72 -17.74
CA GLU A 154 21.02 4.82 -17.90
C GLU A 154 20.55 6.14 -17.24
N VAL A 155 19.32 6.18 -16.72
CA VAL A 155 18.72 7.34 -16.02
C VAL A 155 19.26 7.46 -14.60
#